data_AF-A0A7Y3DZ29-F1
#
_entry.id   AF-A0A7Y3DZ29-F1
#
_cell.length_a   1.000
_cell.length_b   1.000
_cell.length_c   1.000
_cell.angle_alpha   90.00
_cell.angle_beta   90.00
_cell.angle_gamma   90.00
#
_symmetry.space_group_name_H-M   'P 1'
#
loop_
_entity.id
_entity.type
_entity.pdbx_description
1 polymer ?
#
loop_
_entity_poly.entity_id
_entity_poly.type
_entity_poly.pdbx_seq_one_letter_code
_entity_poly.pdbx_strand_id
1 'polypeptide(L)'
;MHLNSRFSQWSLLTSVAAVALVTLALGWPRLLASIRFLPVERAIAEYHAEREIPSHRMQTLAGFAHEAIDLHDHYRYHDGLSFLQYLRGLDIYTPARERRDAYRQAEAAAIETVRRAPAQPEAWLRIATVRAVLRDEPGDVLEPWRMSVFTGRTHSTLLAPRVGLALPYVEFMDGETRSMLRDQLLLAWQLKPRELAAEFRQRDPGLDRTRVLIDETDPEALSEMEAQLEKAR
;
A
#
# COMPACT_ATOMS: atom_id res chain seq x y z
N MET A 1 31.64 44.33 38.54
CA MET A 1 31.73 43.62 37.24
C MET A 1 30.90 42.31 37.16
N HIS A 2 30.03 41.99 38.13
CA HIS A 2 29.22 40.75 38.14
C HIS A 2 27.76 40.88 37.64
N LEU A 3 27.28 42.10 37.31
CA LEU A 3 25.89 42.32 36.92
C LEU A 3 25.58 41.88 35.47
N ASN A 4 26.57 41.90 34.57
CA ASN A 4 26.38 41.52 33.16
C ASN A 4 26.16 40.01 32.95
N SER A 5 26.63 39.14 33.86
CA SER A 5 26.46 37.70 33.69
C SER A 5 25.01 37.26 33.97
N ARG A 6 24.33 37.92 34.91
CA ARG A 6 22.94 37.59 35.25
C ARG A 6 22.00 37.97 34.10
N PHE A 7 22.15 39.16 33.51
CA PHE A 7 21.30 39.59 32.40
C PHE A 7 21.40 38.65 31.18
N SER A 8 22.62 38.22 30.84
CA SER A 8 22.87 37.23 29.77
C SER A 8 22.21 35.87 30.04
N GLN A 9 22.20 35.40 31.30
CA GLN A 9 21.53 34.15 31.67
C GLN A 9 20.01 34.23 31.50
N TRP A 10 19.36 35.34 31.89
CA TRP A 10 17.93 35.51 31.71
C TRP A 10 17.51 35.60 30.23
N SER A 11 18.29 36.27 29.37
CA SER A 11 18.03 36.32 27.93
C SER A 11 18.17 34.94 27.26
N LEU A 12 19.11 34.12 27.73
CA LEU A 12 19.28 32.76 27.21
C LEU A 12 18.12 31.86 27.64
N LEU A 13 17.74 31.89 28.93
CA LEU A 13 16.60 31.12 29.43
C LEU A 13 15.28 31.48 28.74
N THR A 14 15.04 32.77 28.51
CA THR A 14 13.83 33.24 27.79
C THR A 14 13.83 32.81 26.33
N SER A 15 14.97 32.88 25.64
CA SER A 15 15.10 32.41 24.25
C SER A 15 14.85 30.89 24.15
N VAL A 16 15.43 30.11 25.06
CA VAL A 16 15.21 28.66 25.12
C VAL A 16 13.74 28.33 25.39
N ALA A 17 13.12 29.02 26.36
CA ALA A 17 11.71 28.82 26.67
C ALA A 17 10.79 29.19 25.49
N ALA A 18 11.08 30.29 24.79
CA ALA A 18 10.32 30.70 23.62
C ALA A 18 10.42 29.67 22.48
N VAL A 19 11.64 29.20 22.17
CA VAL A 19 11.85 28.15 21.15
C VAL A 19 11.15 26.85 21.54
N ALA A 20 11.19 26.46 22.82
CA ALA A 20 10.49 25.27 23.30
C ALA A 20 8.97 25.40 23.14
N LEU A 21 8.39 26.53 23.52
CA LEU A 21 6.95 26.78 23.38
C LEU A 21 6.50 26.80 21.92
N VAL A 22 7.28 27.44 21.03
CA VAL A 22 7.01 27.44 19.59
C VAL A 22 7.08 26.02 19.02
N THR A 23 8.10 25.25 19.39
CA THR A 23 8.26 23.86 18.94
C THR A 23 7.08 22.99 19.40
N LEU A 24 6.65 23.14 20.66
CA LEU A 24 5.48 22.43 21.19
C LEU A 24 4.21 22.84 20.46
N ALA A 25 3.99 24.14 20.23
CA ALA A 25 2.83 24.64 19.52
C ALA A 25 2.76 24.11 18.08
N LEU A 26 3.90 24.05 17.38
CA LEU A 26 3.98 23.51 16.02
C LEU A 26 3.84 21.97 15.97
N GLY A 27 4.32 21.27 17.00
CA GLY A 27 4.21 19.80 17.10
C GLY A 27 2.84 19.30 17.57
N TRP A 28 2.04 20.16 18.21
CA TRP A 28 0.78 19.79 18.86
C TRP A 28 -0.26 19.18 17.90
N PRO A 29 -0.55 19.75 16.70
CA PRO A 29 -1.53 19.17 15.78
C PRO A 29 -1.15 17.76 15.31
N ARG A 30 0.14 17.54 15.02
CA ARG A 30 0.68 16.24 14.64
C ARG A 30 0.54 15.21 15.76
N LEU A 31 0.80 15.62 17.01
CA LEU A 31 0.63 14.74 18.17
C LEU A 31 -0.84 14.33 18.34
N LEU A 32 -1.76 15.28 18.29
CA LEU A 32 -3.20 14.99 18.39
C LEU A 32 -3.69 14.09 17.25
N ALA A 33 -3.30 14.38 16.01
CA ALA A 33 -3.64 13.56 14.86
C ALA A 33 -3.14 12.12 15.02
N SER A 34 -1.90 11.95 15.49
CA SER A 34 -1.30 10.63 15.73
C SER A 34 -2.04 9.87 16.83
N ILE A 35 -2.39 10.52 17.95
CA ILE A 35 -3.20 9.90 19.02
C ILE A 35 -4.56 9.47 18.48
N ARG A 36 -5.21 10.33 17.67
CA ARG A 36 -6.53 10.04 17.11
C ARG A 36 -6.49 8.89 16.11
N PHE A 37 -5.37 8.71 15.42
CA PHE A 37 -5.18 7.67 14.40
C PHE A 37 -4.77 6.30 14.97
N LEU A 38 -4.38 6.20 16.25
CA LEU A 38 -3.98 4.93 16.88
C LEU A 38 -4.98 3.77 16.70
N PRO A 39 -6.30 3.96 16.81
CA PRO A 39 -7.26 2.87 16.58
C PRO A 39 -7.21 2.32 15.14
N VAL A 40 -6.93 3.19 14.16
CA VAL A 40 -6.78 2.80 12.75
C VAL A 40 -5.53 1.95 12.58
N GLU A 41 -4.39 2.41 13.09
CA GLU A 41 -3.13 1.65 13.01
C GLU A 41 -3.26 0.27 13.65
N ARG A 42 -3.91 0.20 14.81
CA ARG A 42 -4.16 -1.06 15.50
C ARG A 42 -5.04 -1.99 14.68
N ALA A 43 -6.13 -1.50 14.10
CA ALA A 43 -7.02 -2.31 13.28
C ALA A 43 -6.32 -2.83 12.01
N ILE A 44 -5.44 -2.02 11.39
CA ILE A 44 -4.64 -2.44 10.23
C ILE A 44 -3.63 -3.52 10.64
N ALA A 45 -2.94 -3.36 11.77
CA ALA A 45 -2.01 -4.36 12.29
C ALA A 45 -2.73 -5.69 12.63
N GLU A 46 -3.89 -5.62 13.28
CA GLU A 46 -4.75 -6.78 13.57
C GLU A 46 -5.17 -7.48 12.27
N TYR A 47 -5.60 -6.75 11.24
CA TYR A 47 -5.90 -7.34 9.93
C TYR A 47 -4.70 -8.07 9.32
N HIS A 48 -3.49 -7.52 9.39
CA HIS A 48 -2.32 -8.20 8.84
C HIS A 48 -1.95 -9.48 9.61
N ALA A 49 -2.24 -9.53 10.91
CA ALA A 49 -2.01 -10.69 11.76
C ALA A 49 -3.08 -11.78 11.57
N GLU A 50 -4.35 -11.40 11.62
CA GLU A 50 -5.48 -12.33 11.74
C GLU A 50 -6.22 -12.54 10.41
N ARG A 51 -6.02 -11.65 9.43
CA ARG A 51 -6.74 -11.61 8.15
C ARG A 51 -8.25 -11.41 8.30
N GLU A 52 -8.70 -10.93 9.46
CA GLU A 52 -10.09 -10.59 9.73
C GLU A 52 -10.38 -9.13 9.42
N ILE A 53 -11.42 -8.88 8.63
CA ILE A 53 -11.87 -7.52 8.30
C ILE A 53 -12.67 -6.97 9.50
N PRO A 54 -12.36 -5.77 10.03
CA PRO A 54 -13.07 -5.19 11.15
C PRO A 54 -14.43 -4.59 10.74
N SER A 55 -15.30 -5.39 10.13
CA SER A 55 -16.56 -4.95 9.48
C SER A 55 -17.42 -4.07 10.38
N HIS A 56 -17.62 -4.47 11.63
CA HIS A 56 -18.48 -3.77 12.60
C HIS A 56 -17.94 -2.39 13.06
N ARG A 57 -16.65 -2.12 12.88
CA ARG A 57 -16.01 -0.83 13.26
C ARG A 57 -15.54 -0.02 12.07
N MET A 58 -15.75 -0.48 10.84
CA MET A 58 -15.16 0.13 9.64
C MET A 58 -15.50 1.62 9.49
N GLN A 59 -16.75 1.99 9.70
CA GLN A 59 -17.20 3.39 9.63
C GLN A 59 -16.58 4.25 10.74
N THR A 60 -16.50 3.73 11.97
CA THR A 60 -15.87 4.40 13.10
C THR A 60 -14.37 4.63 12.86
N LEU A 61 -13.68 3.63 12.32
CA LEU A 61 -12.25 3.73 11.98
C LEU A 61 -12.02 4.76 10.86
N ALA A 62 -12.88 4.78 9.83
CA ALA A 62 -12.83 5.80 8.79
C ALA A 62 -13.04 7.21 9.37
N GLY A 63 -13.95 7.36 10.34
CA GLY A 63 -14.13 8.61 11.09
C GLY A 63 -12.86 9.08 11.81
N PHE A 64 -12.18 8.18 12.53
CA PHE A 64 -10.89 8.51 13.16
C PHE A 64 -9.81 8.91 12.15
N ALA A 65 -9.78 8.28 10.97
CA ALA A 65 -8.86 8.65 9.92
C ALA A 65 -9.14 10.06 9.37
N HIS A 66 -10.41 10.40 9.11
CA HIS A 66 -10.80 11.75 8.69
C HIS A 66 -10.43 12.81 9.73
N GLU A 67 -10.73 12.57 11.01
CA GLU A 67 -10.37 13.52 12.07
C GLU A 67 -8.85 13.72 12.19
N ALA A 68 -8.05 12.66 11.97
CA ALA A 68 -6.59 12.80 11.94
C ALA A 68 -6.10 13.63 10.75
N ILE A 69 -6.71 13.47 9.57
CA ILE A 69 -6.44 14.28 8.37
C ILE A 69 -6.78 15.75 8.63
N ASP A 70 -7.94 16.03 9.24
CA ASP A 70 -8.38 17.39 9.56
C ASP A 70 -7.45 18.08 10.56
N LEU A 71 -6.93 17.34 11.54
CA LEU A 71 -5.96 17.84 12.53
C LEU A 71 -4.57 18.07 11.93
N HIS A 72 -4.11 17.17 11.05
CA HIS A 72 -2.82 17.27 10.40
C HIS A 72 -2.82 16.52 9.07
N ASP A 73 -2.85 17.26 7.96
CA ASP A 73 -2.91 16.69 6.62
C ASP A 73 -1.57 16.03 6.20
N HIS A 74 -1.43 14.74 6.47
CA HIS A 74 -0.22 13.96 6.24
C HIS A 74 -0.53 12.65 5.50
N TYR A 75 0.35 12.23 4.58
CA TYR A 75 0.12 11.09 3.67
C TYR A 75 -0.27 9.79 4.40
N ARG A 76 0.33 9.55 5.58
CA ARG A 76 0.07 8.35 6.41
C ARG A 76 -1.42 8.17 6.74
N TYR A 77 -2.14 9.25 6.98
CA TYR A 77 -3.54 9.17 7.38
C TYR A 77 -4.44 8.90 6.16
N HIS A 78 -4.11 9.47 5.00
CA HIS A 78 -4.72 9.13 3.72
C HIS A 78 -4.47 7.66 3.35
N ASP A 79 -3.26 7.14 3.62
CA ASP A 79 -2.92 5.76 3.32
C ASP A 79 -3.74 4.77 4.15
N GLY A 80 -3.87 4.99 5.46
CA GLY A 80 -4.73 4.15 6.29
C GLY A 80 -6.20 4.29 5.94
N LEU A 81 -6.70 5.50 5.63
CA LEU A 81 -8.07 5.68 5.14
C LEU A 81 -8.31 4.89 3.85
N SER A 82 -7.37 4.99 2.91
CA SER A 82 -7.41 4.26 1.65
C SER A 82 -7.48 2.75 1.87
N PHE A 83 -6.66 2.23 2.80
CA PHE A 83 -6.66 0.82 3.13
C PHE A 83 -7.97 0.37 3.80
N LEU A 84 -8.52 1.14 4.74
CA LEU A 84 -9.82 0.84 5.36
C LEU A 84 -10.95 0.77 4.32
N GLN A 85 -10.99 1.72 3.39
CA GLN A 85 -12.00 1.74 2.33
C GLN A 85 -11.82 0.58 1.34
N TYR A 86 -10.57 0.18 1.07
CA TYR A 86 -10.27 -1.02 0.30
C TYR A 86 -10.79 -2.29 1.00
N LEU A 87 -10.55 -2.42 2.31
CA LEU A 87 -11.10 -3.53 3.10
C LEU A 87 -12.63 -3.53 3.11
N ARG A 88 -13.27 -2.36 3.20
CA ARG A 88 -14.73 -2.24 3.07
C ARG A 88 -15.23 -2.72 1.71
N GLY A 89 -14.51 -2.44 0.62
CA GLY A 89 -14.83 -2.97 -0.70
C GLY A 89 -14.76 -4.50 -0.79
N LEU A 90 -13.82 -5.11 -0.07
CA LEU A 90 -13.65 -6.57 0.01
C LEU A 90 -14.65 -7.27 0.94
N ASP A 91 -15.17 -6.55 1.94
CA ASP A 91 -16.00 -7.11 2.99
C ASP A 91 -17.32 -7.71 2.45
N ILE A 92 -17.56 -8.98 2.79
CA ILE A 92 -18.78 -9.70 2.42
C ILE A 92 -20.04 -9.11 3.08
N TYR A 93 -19.88 -8.42 4.21
CA TYR A 93 -20.98 -7.78 4.92
C TYR A 93 -21.28 -6.38 4.40
N THR A 94 -20.42 -5.80 3.55
CA THR A 94 -20.71 -4.53 2.89
C THR A 94 -21.69 -4.75 1.73
N PRO A 95 -22.84 -4.04 1.69
CA PRO A 95 -23.82 -4.19 0.62
C PRO A 95 -23.17 -4.05 -0.77
N ALA A 96 -23.51 -4.93 -1.71
CA ALA A 96 -22.90 -4.96 -3.04
C ALA A 96 -22.94 -3.58 -3.75
N ARG A 97 -24.03 -2.83 -3.56
CA ARG A 97 -24.20 -1.47 -4.11
C ARG A 97 -23.20 -0.44 -3.54
N GLU A 98 -22.72 -0.65 -2.31
CA GLU A 98 -21.79 0.26 -1.63
C GLU A 98 -20.32 -0.12 -1.86
N ARG A 99 -20.04 -1.36 -2.27
CA ARG A 99 -18.67 -1.82 -2.49
C ARG A 99 -17.95 -1.03 -3.60
N ARG A 100 -18.66 -0.66 -4.66
CA ARG A 100 -18.10 0.18 -5.73
C ARG A 100 -17.68 1.56 -5.22
N ASP A 101 -18.50 2.19 -4.39
CA ASP A 101 -18.20 3.50 -3.80
C ASP A 101 -17.05 3.41 -2.80
N ALA A 102 -16.99 2.33 -2.01
CA ALA A 102 -15.87 2.07 -1.11
C ALA A 102 -14.54 1.95 -1.88
N TYR A 103 -14.53 1.24 -3.01
CA TYR A 103 -13.36 1.18 -3.87
C TYR A 103 -12.97 2.55 -4.43
N ARG A 104 -13.93 3.35 -4.93
CA ARG A 104 -13.62 4.71 -5.42
C ARG A 104 -13.09 5.62 -4.31
N GLN A 105 -13.59 5.50 -3.08
CA GLN A 105 -13.04 6.21 -1.91
C GLN A 105 -11.62 5.73 -1.57
N ALA A 106 -11.36 4.43 -1.67
CA ALA A 106 -10.03 3.86 -1.48
C ALA A 106 -9.02 4.39 -2.49
N GLU A 107 -9.41 4.46 -3.77
CA GLU A 107 -8.61 5.04 -4.85
C GLU A 107 -8.33 6.52 -4.60
N ALA A 108 -9.36 7.32 -4.31
CA ALA A 108 -9.20 8.76 -4.06
C ALA A 108 -8.22 9.04 -2.91
N ALA A 109 -8.33 8.31 -1.79
CA ALA A 109 -7.40 8.44 -0.68
C ALA A 109 -5.99 7.93 -1.02
N ALA A 110 -5.84 6.86 -1.83
CA ALA A 110 -4.52 6.40 -2.27
C ALA A 110 -3.84 7.41 -3.20
N ILE A 111 -4.59 8.04 -4.12
CA ILE A 111 -4.10 9.13 -4.96
C ILE A 111 -3.57 10.27 -4.09
N GLU A 112 -4.30 10.60 -3.02
CA GLU A 112 -3.92 11.67 -2.11
C GLU A 112 -2.67 11.35 -1.27
N THR A 113 -2.48 10.07 -0.94
CA THR A 113 -1.23 9.54 -0.39
C THR A 113 -0.06 9.75 -1.34
N VAL A 114 -0.16 9.27 -2.58
CA VAL A 114 0.98 9.33 -3.53
C VAL A 114 1.27 10.74 -4.03
N ARG A 115 0.27 11.64 -4.01
CA ARG A 115 0.47 13.07 -4.28
C ARG A 115 1.38 13.73 -3.24
N ARG A 116 1.32 13.30 -1.98
CA ARG A 116 2.17 13.80 -0.87
C ARG A 116 3.46 13.02 -0.73
N ALA A 117 3.41 11.72 -0.97
CA ALA A 117 4.53 10.80 -0.82
C ALA A 117 4.56 9.86 -2.04
N PRO A 118 5.22 10.24 -3.13
CA PRO A 118 5.21 9.44 -4.37
C PRO A 118 5.97 8.13 -4.22
N ALA A 119 6.87 7.99 -3.24
CA ALA A 119 7.63 6.77 -2.97
C ALA A 119 6.86 5.78 -2.06
N GLN A 120 5.57 5.56 -2.32
CA GLN A 120 4.70 4.66 -1.55
C GLN A 120 4.23 3.48 -2.42
N PRO A 121 5.00 2.38 -2.50
CA PRO A 121 4.70 1.28 -3.42
C PRO A 121 3.36 0.59 -3.12
N GLU A 122 2.96 0.51 -1.85
CA GLU A 122 1.69 -0.10 -1.43
C GLU A 122 0.48 0.71 -1.91
N ALA A 123 0.54 2.04 -1.79
CA ALA A 123 -0.52 2.93 -2.25
C ALA A 123 -0.68 2.86 -3.78
N TRP A 124 0.43 2.84 -4.52
CA TRP A 124 0.41 2.63 -5.98
C TRP A 124 -0.20 1.30 -6.37
N LEU A 125 0.18 0.20 -5.70
CA LEU A 125 -0.40 -1.12 -5.97
C LEU A 125 -1.89 -1.16 -5.64
N ARG A 126 -2.32 -0.45 -4.58
CA ARG A 126 -3.73 -0.36 -4.21
C ARG A 126 -4.55 0.39 -5.27
N ILE A 127 -4.04 1.47 -5.85
CA ILE A 127 -4.68 2.17 -6.98
C ILE A 127 -4.88 1.20 -8.14
N ALA A 128 -3.81 0.50 -8.56
CA ALA A 128 -3.88 -0.47 -9.64
C ALA A 128 -4.89 -1.60 -9.34
N THR A 129 -4.88 -2.12 -8.12
CA THR A 129 -5.78 -3.19 -7.68
C THR A 129 -7.25 -2.73 -7.73
N VAL A 130 -7.53 -1.53 -7.22
CA VAL A 130 -8.88 -0.96 -7.24
C VAL A 130 -9.36 -0.77 -8.68
N ARG A 131 -8.54 -0.18 -9.55
CA ARG A 131 -8.87 0.03 -10.96
C ARG A 131 -9.16 -1.30 -11.69
N ALA A 132 -8.36 -2.33 -11.42
CA ALA A 132 -8.58 -3.67 -11.95
C ALA A 132 -9.92 -4.26 -11.47
N VAL A 133 -10.25 -4.13 -10.19
CA VAL A 133 -11.54 -4.59 -9.62
C VAL A 133 -12.71 -3.84 -10.24
N LEU A 134 -12.55 -2.53 -10.48
CA LEU A 134 -13.57 -1.68 -11.08
C LEU A 134 -13.69 -1.85 -12.60
N ARG A 135 -12.81 -2.67 -13.20
CA ARG A 135 -12.70 -2.95 -14.63
C ARG A 135 -12.42 -1.70 -15.46
N ASP A 136 -11.57 -0.84 -14.93
CA ASP A 136 -11.03 0.29 -15.69
C ASP A 136 -10.08 -0.23 -16.80
N GLU A 137 -9.71 0.63 -17.76
CA GLU A 137 -8.93 0.24 -18.94
C GLU A 137 -7.53 -0.29 -18.56
N PRO A 138 -6.92 -1.20 -19.35
CA PRO A 138 -5.61 -1.76 -19.05
C PRO A 138 -4.52 -0.72 -18.78
N GLY A 139 -4.51 0.39 -19.52
CA GLY A 139 -3.57 1.49 -19.31
C GLY A 139 -3.68 2.12 -17.92
N ASP A 140 -4.91 2.33 -17.44
CA ASP A 140 -5.19 2.91 -16.13
C ASP A 140 -4.81 1.98 -14.98
N VAL A 141 -4.80 0.66 -15.21
CA VAL A 141 -4.33 -0.34 -14.24
C VAL A 141 -2.80 -0.45 -14.25
N LEU A 142 -2.19 -0.49 -15.43
CA LEU A 142 -0.77 -0.77 -15.60
C LEU A 142 0.13 0.38 -15.18
N GLU A 143 -0.28 1.63 -15.36
CA GLU A 143 0.49 2.80 -14.92
C GLU A 143 0.76 2.82 -13.40
N PRO A 144 -0.25 2.77 -12.51
CA PRO A 144 0.00 2.69 -11.08
C PRO A 144 0.70 1.38 -10.67
N TRP A 145 0.49 0.27 -11.40
CA TRP A 145 1.24 -0.96 -11.14
C TRP A 145 2.75 -0.76 -11.41
N ARG A 146 3.13 -0.13 -12.53
CA ARG A 146 4.53 0.20 -12.84
C ARG A 146 5.13 1.07 -11.74
N MET A 147 4.40 2.09 -11.30
CA MET A 147 4.85 2.96 -10.20
C MET A 147 5.05 2.19 -8.90
N SER A 148 4.22 1.18 -8.62
CA SER A 148 4.42 0.32 -7.46
C SER A 148 5.75 -0.42 -7.51
N VAL A 149 6.15 -0.91 -8.70
CA VAL A 149 7.44 -1.60 -8.90
C VAL A 149 8.59 -0.60 -8.81
N PHE A 150 8.51 0.54 -9.50
CA PHE A 150 9.57 1.56 -9.50
C PHE A 150 9.88 2.11 -8.10
N THR A 151 8.85 2.30 -7.28
CA THR A 151 9.01 2.91 -5.95
C THR A 151 9.35 1.92 -4.85
N GLY A 152 9.38 0.62 -5.16
CA GLY A 152 9.64 -0.43 -4.16
C GLY A 152 9.84 -1.82 -4.75
N ARG A 153 10.77 -1.96 -5.70
CA ARG A 153 11.00 -3.19 -6.47
C ARG A 153 11.22 -4.44 -5.62
N THR A 154 11.89 -4.30 -4.47
CA THR A 154 12.27 -5.39 -3.57
C THR A 154 11.39 -5.51 -2.33
N HIS A 155 10.27 -4.79 -2.28
CA HIS A 155 9.33 -4.85 -1.15
C HIS A 155 8.67 -6.23 -1.08
N SER A 156 9.18 -7.08 -0.20
CA SER A 156 8.93 -8.53 -0.24
C SER A 156 7.46 -8.93 -0.08
N THR A 157 6.67 -8.12 0.64
CA THR A 157 5.22 -8.35 0.83
C THR A 157 4.38 -8.05 -0.41
N LEU A 158 4.95 -7.37 -1.42
CA LEU A 158 4.23 -6.94 -2.62
C LEU A 158 4.59 -7.75 -3.87
N LEU A 159 5.62 -8.60 -3.80
CA LEU A 159 6.11 -9.36 -4.95
C LEU A 159 5.01 -10.25 -5.56
N ALA A 160 4.43 -11.15 -4.77
CA ALA A 160 3.37 -12.03 -5.25
C ALA A 160 2.09 -11.26 -5.66
N PRO A 161 1.55 -10.31 -4.86
CA PRO A 161 0.40 -9.50 -5.26
C PRO A 161 0.60 -8.72 -6.57
N ARG A 162 1.80 -8.17 -6.82
CA ARG A 162 2.10 -7.48 -8.08
C ARG A 162 2.04 -8.42 -9.27
N VAL A 163 2.63 -9.61 -9.14
CA VAL A 163 2.62 -10.61 -10.21
C VAL A 163 1.18 -11.06 -10.48
N GLY A 164 0.43 -11.41 -9.43
CA GLY A 164 -0.97 -11.79 -9.55
C GLY A 164 -1.84 -10.70 -10.19
N LEU A 165 -1.64 -9.43 -9.82
CA LEU A 165 -2.39 -8.32 -10.42
C LEU A 165 -2.08 -8.15 -11.91
N ALA A 166 -0.81 -8.23 -12.31
CA ALA A 166 -0.37 -7.87 -13.65
C ALA A 166 -0.43 -9.01 -14.67
N LEU A 167 -0.39 -10.28 -14.23
CA LEU A 167 -0.46 -11.44 -15.12
C LEU A 167 -1.64 -11.39 -16.12
N PRO A 168 -2.88 -11.05 -15.73
CA PRO A 168 -3.99 -10.93 -16.67
C PRO A 168 -3.80 -9.88 -17.78
N TYR A 169 -2.83 -8.97 -17.63
CA TYR A 169 -2.62 -7.83 -18.52
C TYR A 169 -1.39 -7.96 -19.43
N VAL A 170 -0.71 -9.12 -19.48
CA VAL A 170 0.55 -9.31 -20.25
C VAL A 170 0.44 -8.89 -21.72
N GLU A 171 -0.71 -9.15 -22.35
CA GLU A 171 -0.94 -8.83 -23.77
C GLU A 171 -1.01 -7.31 -24.04
N PHE A 172 -1.30 -6.50 -23.02
CA PHE A 172 -1.37 -5.04 -23.11
C PHE A 172 -0.05 -4.35 -22.72
N MET A 173 0.97 -5.12 -22.32
CA MET A 173 2.26 -4.57 -21.88
C MET A 173 3.22 -4.35 -23.06
N ASP A 174 3.92 -3.23 -23.01
CA ASP A 174 5.12 -3.02 -23.82
C ASP A 174 6.30 -3.90 -23.31
N GLY A 175 7.41 -3.89 -24.06
CA GLY A 175 8.58 -4.71 -23.74
C GLY A 175 9.20 -4.38 -22.38
N GLU A 176 9.19 -3.10 -21.98
CA GLU A 176 9.73 -2.67 -20.69
C GLU A 176 8.88 -3.19 -19.53
N THR A 177 7.57 -2.96 -19.58
CA THR A 177 6.60 -3.40 -18.56
C THR A 177 6.60 -4.93 -18.43
N ARG A 178 6.71 -5.65 -19.56
CA ARG A 178 6.84 -7.11 -19.56
C ARG A 178 8.13 -7.57 -18.88
N SER A 179 9.26 -6.91 -19.14
CA SER A 179 10.51 -7.22 -18.44
C SER A 179 10.41 -6.94 -16.95
N MET A 180 9.74 -5.86 -16.54
CA MET A 180 9.49 -5.57 -15.12
C MET A 180 8.67 -6.68 -14.46
N LEU A 181 7.62 -7.18 -15.12
CA LEU A 181 6.79 -8.26 -14.60
C LEU A 181 7.59 -9.55 -14.47
N ARG A 182 8.38 -9.91 -15.49
CA ARG A 182 9.28 -11.06 -15.44
C ARG A 182 10.23 -10.98 -14.24
N ASP A 183 10.87 -9.84 -14.04
CA ASP A 183 11.79 -9.63 -12.93
C ASP A 183 11.08 -9.76 -11.57
N GLN A 184 9.86 -9.22 -11.44
CA GLN A 184 9.06 -9.39 -10.23
C GLN A 184 8.63 -10.85 -10.02
N LEU A 185 8.32 -11.58 -11.10
CA LEU A 185 7.94 -12.99 -11.06
C LEU A 185 9.09 -13.87 -10.57
N LEU A 186 10.28 -13.72 -11.15
CA LEU A 186 11.46 -14.48 -10.73
C LEU A 186 11.86 -14.15 -9.29
N LEU A 187 11.81 -12.86 -8.92
CA LEU A 187 12.10 -12.44 -7.55
C LEU A 187 11.05 -12.97 -6.54
N ALA A 188 9.77 -12.96 -6.92
CA ALA A 188 8.69 -13.55 -6.12
C ALA A 188 8.86 -15.06 -5.96
N TRP A 189 9.28 -15.76 -7.02
CA TRP A 189 9.54 -17.20 -6.96
C TRP A 189 10.67 -17.52 -6.00
N GLN A 190 11.78 -16.79 -6.08
CA GLN A 190 12.93 -16.99 -5.21
C GLN A 190 12.62 -16.69 -3.73
N LEU A 191 11.92 -15.60 -3.44
CA LEU A 191 11.73 -15.12 -2.07
C LEU A 191 10.43 -15.62 -1.42
N LYS A 192 9.39 -15.84 -2.22
CA LYS A 192 7.99 -16.04 -1.78
C LYS A 192 7.26 -17.13 -2.59
N PRO A 193 7.86 -18.32 -2.84
CA PRO A 193 7.32 -19.32 -3.76
C PRO A 193 5.92 -19.82 -3.38
N ARG A 194 5.62 -19.91 -2.07
CA ARG A 194 4.31 -20.35 -1.58
C ARG A 194 3.20 -19.32 -1.83
N GLU A 195 3.51 -18.04 -1.63
CA GLU A 195 2.56 -16.94 -1.86
C GLU A 195 2.31 -16.80 -3.37
N LEU A 196 3.37 -16.89 -4.19
CA LEU A 196 3.24 -16.86 -5.65
C LEU A 196 2.44 -18.05 -6.20
N ALA A 197 2.68 -19.28 -5.68
CA ALA A 197 1.89 -20.44 -6.06
C ALA A 197 0.40 -20.32 -5.69
N ALA A 198 0.05 -19.56 -4.66
CA ALA A 198 -1.34 -19.25 -4.35
C ALA A 198 -1.95 -18.31 -5.40
N GLU A 199 -1.22 -17.28 -5.84
CA GLU A 199 -1.66 -16.38 -6.91
C GLU A 199 -1.83 -17.12 -8.24
N PHE A 200 -0.90 -18.02 -8.61
CA PHE A 200 -1.02 -18.83 -9.82
C PHE A 200 -2.27 -19.70 -9.81
N ARG A 201 -2.55 -20.41 -8.71
CA ARG A 201 -3.77 -21.23 -8.60
C ARG A 201 -5.05 -20.43 -8.82
N GLN A 202 -5.07 -19.17 -8.41
CA GLN A 202 -6.24 -18.32 -8.56
C GLN A 202 -6.35 -17.69 -9.96
N ARG A 203 -5.23 -17.33 -10.60
CA ARG A 203 -5.23 -16.41 -11.75
C ARG A 203 -4.61 -16.97 -13.03
N ASP A 204 -3.76 -17.98 -12.90
CA ASP A 204 -3.04 -18.64 -13.99
C ASP A 204 -2.77 -20.13 -13.67
N PRO A 205 -3.81 -20.94 -13.43
CA PRO A 205 -3.64 -22.31 -12.90
C PRO A 205 -2.95 -23.28 -13.87
N GLY A 206 -2.92 -22.96 -15.16
CA GLY A 206 -2.20 -23.68 -16.21
C GLY A 206 -0.82 -23.11 -16.55
N LEU A 207 -0.43 -22.00 -15.88
CA LEU A 207 0.77 -21.23 -16.17
C LEU A 207 0.86 -20.75 -17.63
N ASP A 208 -0.27 -20.55 -18.30
CA ASP A 208 -0.29 -20.20 -19.73
C ASP A 208 0.33 -18.83 -19.96
N ARG A 209 -0.01 -17.85 -19.11
CA ARG A 209 0.57 -16.50 -19.19
C ARG A 209 1.98 -16.45 -18.65
N THR A 210 2.26 -17.22 -17.60
CA THR A 210 3.59 -17.35 -17.03
C THR A 210 4.57 -17.92 -18.06
N ARG A 211 4.19 -18.97 -18.79
CA ARG A 211 4.99 -19.56 -19.87
C ARG A 211 5.36 -18.53 -20.93
N VAL A 212 4.40 -17.71 -21.39
CA VAL A 212 4.67 -16.62 -22.33
C VAL A 212 5.72 -15.62 -21.81
N LEU A 213 5.81 -15.41 -20.49
CA LEU A 213 6.75 -14.47 -19.90
C LEU A 213 8.18 -15.01 -19.76
N ILE A 214 8.32 -16.30 -19.45
CA ILE A 214 9.61 -16.86 -19.00
C ILE A 214 10.16 -18.03 -19.81
N ASP A 215 9.38 -18.68 -20.68
CA ASP A 215 9.80 -19.89 -21.40
C ASP A 215 11.12 -19.69 -22.17
N GLU A 216 11.26 -18.55 -22.86
CA GLU A 216 12.47 -18.23 -23.63
C GLU A 216 13.64 -17.76 -22.76
N THR A 217 13.40 -17.35 -21.51
CA THR A 217 14.43 -16.69 -20.67
C THR A 217 14.88 -17.47 -19.45
N ASP A 218 14.00 -18.27 -18.85
CA ASP A 218 14.30 -19.08 -17.67
C ASP A 218 13.42 -20.35 -17.65
N PRO A 219 13.71 -21.32 -18.54
CA PRO A 219 12.94 -22.56 -18.64
C PRO A 219 13.12 -23.47 -17.42
N GLU A 220 14.22 -23.32 -16.68
CA GLU A 220 14.46 -24.07 -15.44
C GLU A 220 13.50 -23.62 -14.35
N ALA A 221 13.40 -22.30 -14.12
CA ALA A 221 12.44 -21.76 -13.17
C ALA A 221 10.99 -22.14 -13.52
N LEU A 222 10.64 -22.15 -14.81
CA LEU A 222 9.31 -22.58 -15.26
C LEU A 222 9.03 -24.04 -14.91
N SER A 223 9.98 -24.94 -15.20
CA SER A 223 9.86 -26.37 -14.87
C SER A 223 9.70 -26.61 -13.36
N GLU A 224 10.43 -25.87 -12.53
CA GLU A 224 10.27 -25.91 -11.07
C GLU A 224 8.88 -25.45 -10.62
N MET A 225 8.36 -24.37 -11.20
CA MET A 225 7.02 -23.85 -10.92
C MET A 225 5.94 -24.88 -11.27
N GLU A 226 6.04 -25.50 -12.44
CA GLU A 226 5.14 -26.54 -12.91
C GLU A 226 5.15 -27.75 -11.95
N ALA A 227 6.34 -28.25 -11.61
CA ALA A 227 6.49 -29.37 -10.68
C ALA A 227 5.94 -29.06 -9.28
N GLN A 228 6.10 -27.83 -8.79
CA GLN A 228 5.54 -27.43 -7.49
C GLN A 228 4.02 -27.33 -7.51
N LEU A 229 3.43 -26.80 -8.58
CA LEU A 229 1.97 -26.74 -8.73
C LEU A 229 1.36 -28.13 -8.89
N GLU A 230 2.03 -29.05 -9.56
CA GLU A 230 1.59 -30.44 -9.68
C GLU A 230 1.60 -31.17 -8.33
N LYS A 231 2.66 -31.00 -7.52
CA LYS A 231 2.72 -31.56 -6.15
C LYS A 231 1.64 -31.03 -5.21
N ALA A 232 1.05 -29.88 -5.51
CA ALA A 232 0.02 -29.24 -4.69
C ALA A 232 -1.42 -29.61 -5.13
N ARG A 233 -1.58 -30.40 -6.20
CA ARG A 233 -2.87 -30.95 -6.66
C ARG A 233 -3.13 -32.30 -5.99
#